data_AF-A0A098LD92-F1
#
_entry.id   AF-A0A098LD92-F1
#
_cell.length_a   1.000
_cell.length_b   1.000
_cell.length_c   1.000
_cell.angle_alpha   90.00
_cell.angle_beta   90.00
_cell.angle_gamma   90.00
#
_symmetry.space_group_name_H-M   'P 1'
#
loop_
_entity.id
_entity.type
_entity.pdbx_description
1 polymer ?
#
loop_
_entity_poly.entity_id
_entity_poly.type
_entity_poly.pdbx_seq_one_letter_code
_entity_poly.pdbx_strand_id
1 'polypeptide(L)' 'MFLGFACSSNKTTVSSTQVPDEVVASFNRRYPDAKDATWKINNEGLYEVKFEDGAGKNRDVFYRGDGDLVRVDK' A
#
# COMPACT_ATOMS: atom_id res chain seq x y z
N MET A 1 14.86 39.81 14.79
CA MET A 1 14.18 39.22 13.62
C MET A 1 14.86 37.90 13.32
N PHE A 2 14.30 36.77 13.77
CA PHE A 2 14.83 35.44 13.48
C PHE A 2 13.77 34.64 12.73
N LEU A 3 14.08 34.35 11.46
CA LEU A 3 13.29 33.49 10.57
C LEU A 3 13.56 32.03 10.96
N GLY A 4 12.61 31.41 11.67
CA GLY A 4 12.61 29.98 11.93
C GLY A 4 11.91 29.24 10.79
N PHE A 5 12.69 28.64 9.90
CA PHE A 5 12.21 27.76 8.83
C PHE A 5 11.87 26.40 9.45
N ALA A 6 10.59 26.15 9.73
CA ALA A 6 10.13 24.82 10.13
C ALA A 6 9.94 23.97 8.87
N CYS A 7 10.87 23.06 8.58
CA CYS A 7 10.62 21.97 7.66
C CYS A 7 9.55 21.06 8.26
N SER A 8 8.30 21.28 7.86
CA SER A 8 7.18 20.39 8.17
C SER A 8 7.30 19.16 7.26
N SER A 9 7.95 18.11 7.77
CA SER A 9 7.96 16.80 7.12
C SER A 9 6.56 16.19 7.23
N ASN A 10 5.65 16.63 6.37
CA ASN A 10 4.34 16.00 6.21
C ASN A 10 4.54 14.58 5.70
N LYS A 11 4.61 13.63 6.63
CA LYS A 11 4.46 12.20 6.35
C LYS A 11 2.99 11.98 6.01
N THR A 12 2.64 12.19 4.75
CA THR A 12 1.28 11.95 4.23
C THR A 12 1.01 10.46 4.30
N THR A 13 0.41 10.01 5.40
CA THR A 13 -0.23 8.70 5.49
C THR A 13 -1.44 8.73 4.57
N VAL A 14 -1.28 8.22 3.35
CA VAL A 14 -2.39 8.02 2.41
C VAL A 14 -3.35 6.99 2.99
N SER A 15 -4.58 7.42 3.29
CA SER A 15 -5.66 6.51 3.69
C SER A 15 -5.99 5.54 2.57
N SER A 16 -6.34 4.30 2.95
CA SER A 16 -6.79 3.21 2.06
C SER A 16 -7.95 3.56 1.11
N THR A 17 -8.57 4.74 1.27
CA THR A 17 -9.66 5.30 0.44
C THR A 17 -9.22 5.71 -0.97
N GLN A 18 -7.93 5.63 -1.31
CA GLN A 18 -7.42 5.98 -2.66
C GLN A 18 -7.04 4.78 -3.53
N VAL A 19 -7.30 3.55 -3.08
CA VAL A 19 -6.97 2.33 -3.84
C VAL A 19 -8.15 2.00 -4.77
N PRO A 20 -7.93 1.84 -6.08
CA PRO A 20 -8.99 1.45 -7.02
C PRO A 20 -9.62 0.10 -6.65
N ASP A 21 -10.94 -0.03 -6.87
CA ASP A 21 -11.68 -1.27 -6.58
C ASP A 21 -11.10 -2.48 -7.32
N GLU A 22 -10.56 -2.29 -8.53
CA GLU A 22 -9.90 -3.33 -9.33
C GLU A 22 -8.68 -3.91 -8.61
N VAL A 23 -7.90 -3.04 -7.97
CA VAL A 23 -6.72 -3.42 -7.18
C VAL A 23 -7.14 -4.19 -5.93
N VAL A 24 -8.15 -3.70 -5.22
CA VAL A 24 -8.68 -4.37 -4.02
C VAL A 24 -9.27 -5.73 -4.38
N ALA A 25 -10.02 -5.83 -5.48
CA ALA A 25 -10.60 -7.08 -5.95
C ALA A 25 -9.53 -8.09 -6.37
N SER A 26 -8.49 -7.63 -7.07
CA SER A 26 -7.35 -8.48 -7.46
C SER A 26 -6.62 -9.03 -6.23
N PHE A 27 -6.37 -8.17 -5.24
CA PHE A 27 -5.76 -8.55 -3.97
C PHE A 27 -6.59 -9.57 -3.20
N ASN A 28 -7.88 -9.29 -2.97
CA ASN A 28 -8.78 -10.19 -2.21
C ASN A 28 -8.93 -11.56 -2.88
N ARG A 29 -8.92 -11.60 -4.22
CA ARG A 29 -8.95 -12.87 -4.98
C ARG A 29 -7.65 -13.66 -4.83
N ARG A 30 -6.51 -12.99 -4.73
CA ARG A 30 -5.18 -13.62 -4.65
C ARG A 30 -4.82 -14.04 -3.22
N TYR A 31 -5.25 -13.27 -2.23
CA TYR A 31 -4.93 -13.44 -0.81
C TYR A 31 -6.22 -13.40 0.04
N PRO A 32 -7.11 -14.40 -0.10
CA PRO A 32 -8.39 -14.41 0.62
C PRO A 32 -8.23 -14.50 2.14
N ASP A 33 -7.10 -15.04 2.62
CA ASP A 33 -6.78 -15.20 4.04
C ASP A 33 -5.92 -14.04 4.59
N ALA A 34 -5.74 -12.96 3.82
CA ALA A 34 -4.93 -11.82 4.25
C ALA A 34 -5.55 -11.10 5.45
N LYS A 35 -4.69 -10.69 6.38
CA LYS A 35 -5.05 -9.90 7.57
C LYS A 35 -4.21 -8.64 7.66
N ASP A 36 -4.72 -7.66 8.40
CA ASP A 36 -4.02 -6.40 8.69
C ASP A 36 -3.51 -5.65 7.44
N ALA A 37 -4.25 -5.78 6.34
CA ALA A 37 -3.91 -5.19 5.06
C ALA A 37 -3.84 -3.66 5.15
N THR A 38 -2.65 -3.11 4.90
CA THR A 38 -2.37 -1.68 4.91
C THR A 38 -1.88 -1.24 3.54
N TRP A 39 -2.55 -0.25 2.96
CA TRP A 39 -2.28 0.24 1.61
C TRP A 39 -1.47 1.55 1.61
N LYS A 40 -0.55 1.68 0.66
CA LYS A 40 0.22 2.90 0.37
C LYS A 40 0.43 3.03 -1.14
N ILE A 41 0.66 4.26 -1.60
CA ILE A 41 1.12 4.52 -2.98
C ILE A 41 2.60 4.86 -2.89
N ASN A 42 3.44 4.17 -3.67
CA ASN A 42 4.87 4.45 -3.74
C ASN A 42 5.16 5.63 -4.71
N ASN A 43 6.42 6.09 -4.75
CA ASN A 43 6.82 7.19 -5.63
C ASN A 43 6.71 6.86 -7.14
N GLU A 44 6.52 5.57 -7.50
CA GLU A 44 6.34 5.09 -8.87
C GLU A 44 4.85 5.03 -9.26
N GLY A 45 3.93 5.37 -8.36
CA GLY A 45 2.49 5.28 -8.57
C GLY A 45 1.93 3.86 -8.45
N LEU A 46 2.68 2.93 -7.86
CA LEU A 46 2.21 1.58 -7.56
C LEU A 46 1.55 1.53 -6.18
N TYR A 47 0.49 0.71 -6.08
CA TYR A 47 -0.24 0.43 -4.86
C TYR A 47 0.45 -0.71 -4.10
N GLU A 48 1.14 -0.36 -3.03
CA GLU A 48 1.75 -1.28 -2.09
C GLU A 48 0.74 -1.69 -1.02
N VAL A 49 0.51 -2.99 -0.86
CA VAL A 49 -0.24 -3.58 0.25
C VAL A 49 0.69 -4.41 1.11
N LYS A 50 0.77 -4.05 2.39
CA LYS A 50 1.42 -4.85 3.42
C LYS A 50 0.36 -5.62 4.20
N PHE A 51 0.50 -6.92 4.36
CA PHE A 51 -0.48 -7.76 5.04
C PHE A 51 0.17 -8.99 5.66
N GLU A 52 -0.51 -9.62 6.61
CA GLU A 52 -0.17 -10.96 7.10
C GLU A 52 -0.92 -12.01 6.26
N ASP A 53 -0.21 -12.97 5.67
CA ASP A 53 -0.82 -14.06 4.91
C ASP A 53 -1.44 -15.14 5.83
N GLY A 54 -2.19 -16.09 5.24
CA GLY A 54 -2.83 -17.17 6.01
C GLY A 54 -1.86 -18.07 6.80
N ALA A 55 -0.54 -17.98 6.55
CA ALA A 55 0.50 -18.67 7.30
C ALA A 55 1.14 -17.81 8.40
N GLY A 56 0.62 -16.60 8.64
CA GLY A 56 1.16 -15.68 9.65
C GLY A 56 2.41 -14.94 9.19
N LYS A 57 2.70 -14.88 7.88
CA LYS A 57 3.89 -14.18 7.36
C LYS A 57 3.50 -12.82 6.83
N ASN A 58 4.28 -11.81 7.20
CA ASN A 58 4.17 -10.49 6.59
C ASN A 58 4.60 -10.56 5.12
N ARG A 59 3.84 -9.91 4.25
CA ARG A 59 4.05 -9.84 2.81
C ARG A 59 3.77 -8.45 2.32
N ASP A 60 4.60 -7.99 1.40
CA ASP A 60 4.44 -6.70 0.74
C ASP A 60 4.19 -6.96 -0.75
N VAL A 61 3.10 -6.46 -1.30
CA VAL A 61 2.73 -6.70 -2.70
C VAL A 61 2.43 -5.38 -3.40
N PHE A 62 2.88 -5.26 -4.64
CA PHE A 62 2.74 -4.06 -5.44
C PHE A 62 1.80 -4.33 -6.61
N TYR A 63 0.78 -3.48 -6.75
CA TYR A 63 -0.20 -3.50 -7.83
C TYR A 63 -0.13 -2.23 -8.67
N ARG A 64 -0.44 -2.35 -9.96
CA ARG A 64 -0.80 -1.21 -10.82
C ARG A 64 -2.25 -0.79 -10.56
N GLY A 65 -2.64 0.39 -11.03
CA GLY A 65 -4.01 0.90 -10.86
C GLY A 65 -5.10 0.11 -11.57
N ASP A 66 -4.74 -0.77 -12.52
CA ASP A 66 -5.62 -1.72 -13.23
C ASP A 66 -5.80 -3.06 -12.47
N GLY A 67 -5.16 -3.21 -11.31
CA GLY A 67 -5.19 -4.44 -10.52
C GLY A 67 -4.17 -5.50 -10.93
N ASP A 68 -3.26 -5.21 -11.86
CA ASP A 68 -2.17 -6.12 -12.20
C ASP A 68 -1.09 -6.13 -11.11
N LEU A 69 -0.71 -7.34 -10.70
CA LEU A 69 0.36 -7.56 -9.73
C LEU A 69 1.71 -7.35 -10.41
N VAL A 70 2.47 -6.38 -9.93
CA VAL A 70 3.80 -6.02 -10.45
C VAL A 70 4.89 -6.80 -9.74
N ARG A 71 4.83 -6.84 -8.41
CA ARG A 71 5.89 -7.41 -7.58
C ARG A 71 5.34 -7.94 -6.26
N VAL A 72 6.01 -8.96 -5.72
CA VAL A 72 5.79 -9.50 -4.38
C VAL A 72 7.14 -9.50 -3.66
N ASP A 73 7.21 -8.77 -2.55
CA ASP A 73 8.32 -8.73 -1.63
C ASP A 73 7.99 -9.51 -0.34
N LYS A 74 9.03 -9.85 0.44
CA LYS A 74 8.99 -10.74 1.61
C LYS A 74 9.29 -9.99 2.89
#